data_AF-A0A3E1EY72-F1
#
_entry.id   AF-A0A3E1EY72-F1
#
_cell.length_a   1.000
_cell.length_b   1.000
_cell.length_c   1.000
_cell.angle_alpha   90.00
_cell.angle_beta   90.00
_cell.angle_gamma   90.00
#
_symmetry.space_group_name_H-M   'P 1'
#
loop_
_entity.id
_entity.type
_entity.pdbx_description
1 polymer ?
#
loop_
_entity_poly.entity_id
_entity_poly.type
_entity_poly.pdbx_seq_one_letter_code
_entity_poly.pdbx_strand_id
1 'polypeptide(L)'
;MKKTLLLAITSIFLFSANSTFAQDEESKDLNCFERYEEAFKERGSYTISDNIYRNVMISFFEGDEVFCVRGKVRVENGYISTIFYYYDDNTEELYGKKFHNLKSEPPSINNGISEMIVNADREKLKVVFVDKLKPKRKKLQQMTIPDNL
;
A
#
# COMPACT_ATOMS: atom_id res chain seq x y z
N MET A 1 -28.97 22.57 -64.91
CA MET A 1 -28.08 21.67 -64.15
C MET A 1 -28.89 20.93 -63.09
N LYS A 2 -28.48 19.70 -62.80
CA LYS A 2 -28.99 18.75 -61.78
C LYS A 2 -30.25 17.95 -62.14
N LYS A 3 -29.95 16.72 -62.57
CA LYS A 3 -30.78 15.52 -62.58
C LYS A 3 -30.93 14.99 -61.15
N THR A 4 -32.10 14.51 -60.78
CA THR A 4 -32.25 13.54 -59.68
C THR A 4 -33.34 12.55 -60.09
N LEU A 5 -32.89 11.37 -60.53
CA LEU A 5 -33.71 10.19 -60.71
C LEU A 5 -33.36 9.22 -59.57
N LEU A 6 -34.41 8.68 -58.94
CA LEU A 6 -34.39 7.65 -57.91
C LEU A 6 -33.52 6.44 -58.26
N LEU A 7 -32.98 5.76 -57.24
CA LEU A 7 -33.26 4.33 -57.03
C LEU A 7 -32.78 3.83 -55.65
N ALA A 8 -33.56 2.90 -55.12
CA ALA A 8 -33.45 2.25 -53.83
C ALA A 8 -32.32 1.19 -53.76
N ILE A 9 -32.02 0.71 -52.54
CA ILE A 9 -31.94 -0.71 -52.12
C ILE A 9 -30.90 -0.91 -51.00
N THR A 10 -31.37 -1.67 -50.01
CA THR A 10 -30.79 -2.23 -48.79
C THR A 10 -29.39 -2.86 -48.89
N SER A 11 -28.60 -2.72 -47.83
CA SER A 11 -27.66 -3.78 -47.40
C SER A 11 -27.29 -3.66 -45.91
N ILE A 12 -27.53 -4.77 -45.23
CA ILE A 12 -27.16 -5.15 -43.86
C ILE A 12 -25.65 -5.01 -43.66
N PHE A 13 -25.22 -4.39 -42.55
CA PHE A 13 -23.90 -4.59 -41.98
C PHE A 13 -24.03 -5.02 -40.52
N LEU A 14 -23.75 -6.30 -40.30
CA LEU A 14 -23.50 -6.94 -39.01
C LEU A 14 -22.23 -6.32 -38.41
N PHE A 15 -22.37 -5.49 -37.37
CA PHE A 15 -21.25 -5.13 -36.50
C PHE A 15 -21.21 -6.12 -35.34
N SER A 16 -20.38 -7.15 -35.49
CA SER A 16 -19.86 -7.93 -34.38
C SER A 16 -19.00 -7.03 -33.51
N ALA A 17 -19.56 -6.53 -32.41
CA ALA A 17 -18.79 -5.92 -31.33
C ALA A 17 -18.00 -7.03 -30.63
N ASN A 18 -16.76 -7.26 -31.09
CA ASN A 18 -15.75 -7.92 -30.28
C ASN A 18 -15.42 -7.00 -29.11
N SER A 19 -16.01 -7.26 -27.93
CA SER A 19 -15.56 -6.72 -26.66
C SER A 19 -14.19 -7.31 -26.35
N THR A 20 -13.16 -6.70 -26.92
CA THR A 20 -11.80 -6.79 -26.40
C THR A 20 -11.82 -6.03 -25.07
N PHE A 21 -11.95 -6.76 -23.96
CA PHE A 21 -11.58 -6.24 -22.65
C PHE A 21 -10.05 -6.10 -22.64
N ALA A 22 -9.54 -4.99 -23.16
CA ALA A 22 -8.22 -4.53 -22.81
C ALA A 22 -8.25 -4.27 -21.29
N GLN A 23 -7.43 -5.00 -20.54
CA GLN A 23 -7.14 -4.71 -19.15
C GLN A 23 -6.33 -3.41 -19.12
N ASP A 24 -7.01 -2.28 -19.21
CA ASP A 24 -6.47 -1.02 -18.73
C ASP A 24 -6.54 -1.09 -17.20
N GLU A 25 -5.53 -1.72 -16.58
CA GLU A 25 -5.19 -1.40 -15.20
C GLU A 25 -4.71 0.06 -15.22
N GLU A 26 -5.66 0.98 -15.04
CA GLU A 26 -5.39 2.36 -14.68
C GLU A 26 -4.44 2.31 -13.48
N SER A 27 -3.17 2.68 -13.70
CA SER A 27 -2.14 2.62 -12.66
C SER A 27 -2.52 3.64 -11.59
N LYS A 28 -3.25 3.19 -10.55
CA LYS A 28 -3.54 4.01 -9.38
C LYS A 28 -2.20 4.43 -8.78
N ASP A 29 -1.92 5.72 -8.80
CA ASP A 29 -0.73 6.28 -8.14
C ASP A 29 -0.92 6.14 -6.62
N LEU A 30 -0.42 5.03 -6.07
CA LEU A 30 -0.51 4.74 -4.64
C LEU A 30 0.38 5.69 -3.84
N ASN A 31 -0.17 6.22 -2.76
CA ASN A 31 0.59 7.01 -1.80
C ASN A 31 1.61 6.14 -1.02
N CYS A 32 2.46 6.78 -0.21
CA CYS A 32 3.53 6.09 0.51
C CYS A 32 3.01 4.98 1.44
N PHE A 33 1.84 5.16 2.07
CA PHE A 33 1.22 4.16 2.92
C PHE A 33 0.62 3.01 2.09
N GLU A 34 -0.18 3.33 1.08
CA GLU A 34 -0.90 2.35 0.25
C GLU A 34 0.06 1.34 -0.42
N ARG A 35 1.23 1.80 -0.87
CA ARG A 35 2.28 0.92 -1.43
C ARG A 35 2.70 -0.19 -0.47
N TYR A 36 2.86 0.15 0.81
CA TYR A 36 3.20 -0.84 1.83
C TYR A 36 1.99 -1.66 2.26
N GLU A 37 0.82 -1.05 2.38
CA GLU A 37 -0.42 -1.76 2.73
C GLU A 37 -0.71 -2.89 1.74
N GLU A 38 -0.65 -2.62 0.45
CA GLU A 38 -0.83 -3.64 -0.60
C GLU A 38 0.26 -4.71 -0.54
N ALA A 39 1.51 -4.30 -0.36
CA ALA A 39 2.62 -5.23 -0.24
C ALA A 39 2.48 -6.19 0.95
N PHE A 40 2.06 -5.68 2.11
CA PHE A 40 1.79 -6.50 3.29
C PHE A 40 0.57 -7.39 3.09
N LYS A 41 -0.48 -6.89 2.44
CA LYS A 41 -1.67 -7.69 2.09
C LYS A 41 -1.31 -8.88 1.18
N GLU A 42 -0.44 -8.67 0.19
CA GLU A 42 0.00 -9.71 -0.75
C GLU A 42 0.98 -10.70 -0.10
N ARG A 43 2.01 -10.19 0.59
CA ARG A 43 3.18 -10.99 0.98
C ARG A 43 3.14 -11.42 2.44
N GLY A 44 2.39 -10.72 3.26
CA GLY A 44 2.35 -10.88 4.70
C GLY A 44 3.59 -10.32 5.41
N SER A 45 3.52 -10.30 6.73
CA SER A 45 4.63 -9.91 7.61
C SER A 45 5.31 -11.12 8.25
N TYR A 46 6.59 -10.97 8.60
CA TYR A 46 7.22 -11.74 9.66
C TYR A 46 6.65 -11.32 11.03
N THR A 47 6.82 -12.18 12.04
CA THR A 47 6.42 -11.87 13.41
C THR A 47 7.14 -10.62 13.94
N ILE A 48 6.37 -9.77 14.59
CA ILE A 48 6.83 -8.59 15.33
C ILE A 48 6.75 -8.94 16.81
N SER A 49 7.90 -8.98 17.45
CA SER A 49 8.07 -9.31 18.86
C SER A 49 8.45 -8.04 19.62
N ASP A 50 8.40 -8.11 20.94
CA ASP A 50 8.86 -7.02 21.79
C ASP A 50 10.32 -6.67 21.49
N ASN A 51 10.55 -5.46 20.99
CA ASN A 51 11.86 -4.96 20.58
C ASN A 51 11.79 -3.46 20.23
N ILE A 52 12.94 -2.87 19.92
CA ILE A 52 13.06 -1.58 19.24
C ILE A 52 13.27 -1.82 17.75
N TYR A 53 12.39 -1.26 16.93
CA TYR A 53 12.45 -1.28 15.48
C TYR A 53 12.93 0.09 14.97
N ARG A 54 14.11 0.14 14.35
CA ARG A 54 14.79 1.39 13.95
C ARG A 54 14.48 1.85 12.54
N ASN A 55 13.78 1.02 11.77
CA ASN A 55 13.40 1.32 10.40
C ASN A 55 11.91 1.04 10.24
N VAL A 56 11.10 1.96 10.76
CA VAL A 56 9.66 1.97 10.53
C VAL A 56 9.29 3.19 9.69
N MET A 57 8.16 3.11 8.99
CA MET A 57 7.53 4.25 8.35
C MET A 57 6.34 4.67 9.22
N ILE A 58 6.27 5.95 9.56
CA ILE A 58 5.13 6.57 10.25
C ILE A 58 4.33 7.32 9.19
N SER A 59 3.11 6.87 8.94
CA SER A 59 2.19 7.48 7.99
C SER A 59 1.17 8.31 8.74
N PHE A 60 1.14 9.61 8.48
CA PHE A 60 0.17 10.54 9.05
C PHE A 60 -0.94 10.81 8.03
N PHE A 61 -2.17 10.88 8.50
CA PHE A 61 -3.38 11.05 7.68
C PHE A 61 -3.98 12.44 7.98
N GLU A 62 -3.84 13.35 7.03
CA GLU A 62 -4.31 14.74 7.10
C GLU A 62 -5.36 14.99 6.00
N GLY A 63 -6.64 14.87 6.36
CA GLY A 63 -7.73 14.95 5.38
C GLY A 63 -7.61 13.82 4.35
N ASP A 64 -7.45 14.19 3.08
CA ASP A 64 -7.28 13.27 1.95
C ASP A 64 -5.80 12.99 1.62
N GLU A 65 -4.87 13.63 2.33
CA GLU A 65 -3.43 13.48 2.10
C GLU A 65 -2.79 12.53 3.13
N VAL A 66 -1.73 11.84 2.66
CA VAL A 66 -0.90 10.97 3.49
C VAL A 66 0.55 11.36 3.30
N PHE A 67 1.20 11.78 4.38
CA PHE A 67 2.65 11.98 4.40
C PHE A 67 3.31 10.92 5.27
N CYS A 68 4.49 10.48 4.86
CA CYS A 68 5.23 9.42 5.54
C CYS A 68 6.61 9.89 5.92
N VAL A 69 7.01 9.60 7.16
CA VAL A 69 8.35 9.87 7.67
C VAL A 69 9.01 8.59 8.18
N ARG A 70 10.33 8.60 8.23
CA ARG A 70 11.10 7.50 8.84
C ARG A 70 11.06 7.65 10.36
N GLY A 71 10.95 6.53 11.05
CA GLY A 71 10.95 6.52 12.50
C GLY A 71 11.55 5.27 13.12
N LYS A 72 11.52 5.29 14.45
CA LYS A 72 11.89 4.20 15.34
C LYS A 72 10.76 3.99 16.34
N VAL A 73 10.40 2.74 16.58
CA VAL A 73 9.29 2.38 17.48
C VAL A 73 9.72 1.31 18.47
N ARG A 74 9.27 1.45 19.71
CA ARG A 74 9.38 0.43 20.74
C ARG A 74 8.06 -0.36 20.81
N VAL A 75 8.18 -1.68 20.79
CA VAL A 75 7.08 -2.62 20.97
C VAL A 75 7.25 -3.34 22.30
N GLU A 76 6.22 -3.32 23.12
CA GLU A 76 6.17 -3.98 24.43
C GLU A 76 4.80 -4.66 24.60
N ASN A 77 4.82 -5.91 25.05
CA ASN A 77 3.65 -6.78 25.17
C ASN A 77 2.83 -6.88 23.87
N GLY A 78 3.48 -6.79 22.70
CA GLY A 78 2.82 -6.79 21.39
C GLY A 78 2.17 -5.47 20.97
N TYR A 79 2.31 -4.40 21.75
CA TYR A 79 1.74 -3.08 21.46
C TYR A 79 2.83 -2.03 21.21
N ILE A 80 2.50 -1.00 20.43
CA ILE A 80 3.39 0.15 20.25
C ILE A 80 3.39 0.97 21.55
N SER A 81 4.54 1.06 22.21
CA SER A 81 4.68 1.78 23.48
C SER A 81 5.41 3.13 23.34
N THR A 82 6.26 3.30 22.33
CA THR A 82 6.99 4.56 22.10
C THR A 82 7.28 4.77 20.62
N ILE A 83 7.18 6.01 20.16
CA ILE A 83 7.45 6.40 18.78
C ILE A 83 8.51 7.51 18.78
N PHE A 84 9.43 7.44 17.82
CA PHE A 84 10.41 8.47 17.51
C PHE A 84 10.41 8.70 16.01
N TYR A 85 10.59 9.93 15.55
CA TYR A 85 10.85 10.25 14.15
C TYR A 85 12.29 10.68 13.96
N TYR A 86 12.80 10.46 12.76
CA TYR A 86 14.13 10.92 12.34
C TYR A 86 14.02 12.24 11.58
N TYR A 87 14.96 13.13 11.85
CA TYR A 87 15.24 14.28 11.00
C TYR A 87 16.22 13.90 9.89
N ASP A 88 16.37 14.76 8.89
CA ASP A 88 17.24 14.53 7.72
C ASP A 88 18.73 14.41 8.10
N ASP A 89 19.14 15.00 9.22
CA ASP A 89 20.49 14.86 9.79
C ASP A 89 20.69 13.57 10.60
N ASN A 90 19.68 12.68 10.60
CA ASN A 90 19.60 11.44 11.37
C ASN A 90 19.53 11.61 12.90
N THR A 91 19.32 12.83 13.39
CA THR A 91 18.90 13.01 14.78
C THR A 91 17.48 12.46 14.97
N GLU A 92 17.18 12.02 16.20
CA GLU A 92 15.88 11.47 16.55
C GLU A 92 15.20 12.33 17.60
N GLU A 93 13.89 12.49 17.49
CA GLU A 93 13.07 13.12 18.50
C GLU A 93 11.95 12.16 18.95
N LEU A 94 11.69 12.20 20.25
CA LEU A 94 10.59 11.46 20.86
C LEU A 94 9.26 12.08 20.41
N TYR A 95 8.36 11.26 19.91
CA TYR A 95 6.98 11.66 19.70
C TYR A 95 6.29 11.84 21.06
N GLY A 96 6.33 13.06 21.59
CA GLY A 96 5.93 13.38 22.97
C GLY A 96 4.42 13.40 23.22
N LYS A 97 3.59 13.29 22.18
CA LYS A 97 2.13 13.30 22.31
C LYS A 97 1.64 11.94 22.79
N LYS A 98 0.77 11.91 23.81
CA LYS A 98 0.07 10.69 24.21
C LYS A 98 -0.77 10.17 23.04
N PHE A 99 -0.82 8.86 22.88
CA PHE A 99 -1.53 8.21 21.79
C PHE A 99 -2.19 6.90 22.21
N HIS A 100 -3.23 6.51 21.49
CA HIS A 100 -3.98 5.26 21.68
C HIS A 100 -4.61 4.82 20.34
N ASN A 101 -5.17 3.62 20.26
CA ASN A 101 -5.98 3.22 19.11
C ASN A 101 -7.38 3.85 19.16
N LEU A 102 -8.25 3.58 18.18
CA LEU A 102 -9.62 4.14 18.14
C LEU A 102 -10.52 3.71 19.33
N LYS A 103 -10.11 2.71 20.13
CA LYS A 103 -10.83 2.22 21.30
C LYS A 103 -10.24 2.72 22.63
N SER A 104 -9.29 3.66 22.57
CA SER A 104 -8.57 4.15 23.74
C SER A 104 -7.68 3.10 24.43
N GLU A 105 -7.20 2.12 23.67
CA GLU A 105 -6.27 1.07 24.13
C GLU A 105 -4.88 1.27 23.49
N PRO A 106 -3.82 0.61 24.01
CA PRO A 106 -2.52 0.58 23.33
C PRO A 106 -2.64 0.07 21.88
N PRO A 107 -1.98 0.70 20.89
CA PRO A 107 -2.12 0.27 19.49
C PRO A 107 -1.50 -1.09 19.23
N SER A 108 -2.32 -2.04 18.79
CA SER A 108 -1.85 -3.37 18.38
C SER A 108 -1.29 -3.34 16.96
N ILE A 109 -0.59 -4.43 16.58
CA ILE A 109 0.07 -4.56 15.29
C ILE A 109 -0.49 -5.79 14.57
N ASN A 110 -1.00 -5.60 13.36
CA ASN A 110 -1.52 -6.67 12.52
C ASN A 110 -0.82 -6.65 11.16
N ASN A 111 -0.30 -7.81 10.75
CA ASN A 111 0.34 -7.99 9.45
C ASN A 111 1.38 -6.90 9.10
N GLY A 112 2.22 -6.53 10.07
CA GLY A 112 3.28 -5.55 9.84
C GLY A 112 2.86 -4.08 9.92
N ILE A 113 1.59 -3.80 10.21
CA ILE A 113 1.03 -2.44 10.27
C ILE A 113 0.25 -2.28 11.57
N SER A 114 0.38 -1.14 12.22
CA SER A 114 -0.41 -0.84 13.43
C SER A 114 -1.89 -0.66 13.12
N GLU A 115 -2.73 -0.81 14.14
CA GLU A 115 -4.05 -0.17 14.14
C GLU A 115 -3.92 1.35 13.93
N MET A 116 -5.03 2.01 13.59
CA MET A 116 -5.06 3.47 13.52
C MET A 116 -4.77 4.05 14.91
N ILE A 117 -3.72 4.84 14.99
CA ILE A 117 -3.29 5.55 16.19
C ILE A 117 -3.89 6.96 16.14
N VAL A 118 -4.46 7.40 17.25
CA VAL A 118 -4.94 8.76 17.47
C VAL A 118 -4.18 9.35 18.63
N ASN A 119 -3.67 10.56 18.46
CA ASN A 119 -2.99 11.29 19.53
C ASN A 119 -3.92 12.27 20.26
N ALA A 120 -3.37 12.95 21.26
CA ALA A 120 -4.08 13.97 22.04
C ALA A 120 -4.66 15.12 21.19
N ASP A 121 -4.05 15.42 20.04
CA ASP A 121 -4.47 16.49 19.12
C ASP A 121 -5.41 15.98 18.02
N ARG A 122 -5.89 14.74 18.12
CA ARG A 122 -6.77 14.06 17.15
C ARG A 122 -6.12 13.80 15.78
N GLU A 123 -4.81 13.94 15.68
CA GLU A 123 -4.05 13.53 14.50
C GLU A 123 -4.07 12.00 14.40
N LYS A 124 -4.17 11.51 13.17
CA LYS A 124 -4.27 10.09 12.86
C LYS A 124 -2.97 9.63 12.22
N LEU A 125 -2.43 8.51 12.70
CA LEU A 125 -1.24 7.91 12.12
C LEU A 125 -1.27 6.38 12.17
N LYS A 126 -0.46 5.75 11.32
CA LYS A 126 -0.14 4.32 11.35
C LYS A 126 1.36 4.12 11.32
N VAL A 127 1.83 3.06 11.98
CA VAL A 127 3.22 2.62 11.94
C VAL A 127 3.32 1.38 11.06
N VAL A 128 4.24 1.40 10.11
CA VAL A 128 4.53 0.30 9.18
C VAL A 128 5.94 -0.23 9.44
N PHE A 129 6.04 -1.52 9.74
CA PHE A 129 7.30 -2.19 10.08
C PHE A 129 8.00 -2.68 8.81
N VAL A 130 8.61 -1.75 8.08
CA VAL A 130 9.17 -1.95 6.73
C VAL A 130 10.01 -3.23 6.59
N ASP A 131 10.94 -3.45 7.52
CA ASP A 131 11.86 -4.60 7.51
C ASP A 131 11.17 -5.96 7.77
N LYS A 132 9.91 -5.95 8.17
CA LYS A 132 9.11 -7.14 8.47
C LYS A 132 8.27 -7.60 7.29
N LEU A 133 8.24 -6.84 6.21
CA LEU A 133 7.61 -7.24 4.96
C LEU A 133 8.32 -8.45 4.36
N LYS A 134 7.56 -9.52 4.09
CA LYS A 134 8.13 -10.69 3.43
C LYS A 134 8.58 -10.34 2.00
N PRO A 135 9.67 -10.94 1.50
CA PRO A 135 10.14 -10.71 0.14
C PRO A 135 9.09 -11.19 -0.88
N LYS A 136 9.16 -10.65 -2.10
CA LYS A 136 8.39 -11.19 -3.23
C LYS A 136 8.76 -12.66 -3.43
N ARG A 137 7.77 -13.50 -3.73
CA ARG A 137 8.04 -14.90 -4.10
C ARG A 137 8.95 -14.91 -5.33
N LYS A 138 10.05 -15.67 -5.26
CA LYS A 138 10.95 -15.82 -6.40
C LYS A 138 10.18 -16.52 -7.54
N LYS A 139 10.37 -16.06 -8.77
CA LYS A 139 9.89 -16.79 -9.95
C LYS A 139 10.70 -18.07 -10.10
N LEU A 140 10.05 -19.17 -10.46
CA LEU A 140 10.73 -20.40 -10.81
C LEU A 140 11.55 -20.18 -12.08
N GLN A 141 12.78 -20.67 -12.10
CA GLN A 141 13.56 -20.72 -13.33
C GLN A 141 12.96 -21.80 -14.23
N GLN A 142 12.61 -21.43 -15.46
CA GLN A 142 12.17 -22.42 -16.45
C GLN A 142 13.39 -23.18 -16.98
N MET A 143 13.26 -24.49 -17.08
CA MET A 143 14.26 -25.34 -17.73
C MET A 143 14.00 -25.33 -19.24
N THR A 144 15.05 -25.12 -20.04
CA THR A 144 15.00 -25.34 -21.49
C THR A 144 15.30 -26.82 -21.76
N ILE A 145 14.40 -27.52 -22.44
CA ILE A 145 14.62 -28.90 -22.90
C ILE A 145 15.04 -28.82 -24.38
N PRO A 146 16.19 -29.40 -24.79
CA PRO A 146 16.59 -29.45 -26.19
C PRO A 146 15.61 -30.30 -27.03
N ASP A 147 15.36 -29.89 -28.28
CA ASP A 147 14.41 -30.56 -29.18
C ASP A 147 14.87 -31.96 -29.66
N ASN A 148 16.13 -32.32 -29.43
CA ASN A 148 16.78 -33.50 -30.01
C ASN A 148 17.29 -34.53 -28.99
N LEU A 149 16.41 -34.97 -28.08
CA LEU A 149 16.66 -36.10 -27.16
C LEU A 149 16.89 -37.43 -27.88
#